data_AF-A0A674A665-F1
#
_entry.id   AF-A0A674A665-F1
#
_cell.length_a   1.000
_cell.length_b   1.000
_cell.length_c   1.000
_cell.angle_alpha   90.00
_cell.angle_beta   90.00
_cell.angle_gamma   90.00
#
_symmetry.space_group_name_H-M   'P 1'
#
loop_
_entity.id
_entity.type
_entity.pdbx_description
1 polymer ?
#
loop_
_entity_poly.entity_id
_entity_poly.type
_entity_poly.pdbx_seq_one_letter_code
_entity_poly.pdbx_strand_id
1 'polypeptide(L)'
;MKYTTNSIVISGCATAEPVEINSCSGNCGTSSMYSAEANTMMHYCSCCQEATTSQKEVELMCPDGSKVKHSYIHVESCGCHVTDCDAGTTAAPGTTRQRRRRR
;
A
#
# COMPACT_ATOMS: atom_id res chain seq x y z
N MET A 1 7.48 -2.92 -8.84
CA MET A 1 8.06 -3.56 -7.64
C MET A 1 9.37 -2.87 -7.31
N LYS A 2 9.68 -2.71 -6.03
CA LYS A 2 10.95 -2.19 -5.54
C LYS A 2 11.59 -3.21 -4.61
N TYR A 3 12.85 -3.51 -4.86
CA TYR A 3 13.67 -4.38 -4.03
C TYR A 3 14.47 -3.52 -3.07
N THR A 4 14.43 -3.82 -1.78
CA THR A 4 15.12 -3.03 -0.75
C THR A 4 15.55 -3.96 0.38
N THR A 5 16.68 -3.66 1.00
CA THR A 5 17.18 -4.38 2.18
C THR A 5 17.14 -3.44 3.38
N ASN A 6 16.52 -3.89 4.48
CA ASN A 6 16.38 -3.10 5.71
C ASN A 6 16.49 -4.03 6.93
N SER A 7 16.87 -3.49 8.08
CA SER A 7 16.77 -4.21 9.35
C SER A 7 15.31 -4.22 9.84
N ILE A 8 14.84 -5.37 10.29
CA ILE A 8 13.52 -5.49 10.94
C ILE A 8 13.72 -5.25 12.44
N VAL A 9 12.99 -4.29 13.01
CA VAL A 9 13.06 -3.95 14.43
C VAL A 9 11.69 -4.10 15.07
N ILE A 10 11.57 -4.96 16.08
CA ILE A 10 10.33 -5.25 16.79
C ILE A 10 10.61 -5.28 18.29
N SER A 11 9.88 -4.46 19.05
CA SER A 11 10.01 -4.37 20.51
C SER A 11 11.44 -4.16 21.01
N GLY A 12 12.28 -3.48 20.22
CA GLY A 12 13.69 -3.23 20.54
C GLY A 12 14.67 -4.33 20.13
N CYS A 13 14.20 -5.46 19.59
CA CYS A 13 15.05 -6.50 19.00
C CYS A 13 15.20 -6.25 17.49
N ALA A 14 16.36 -6.53 16.92
CA ALA A 14 16.66 -6.24 15.52
C ALA A 14 17.31 -7.43 14.80
N THR A 15 17.12 -7.54 13.48
CA THR A 15 17.91 -8.51 12.68
C THR A 15 19.40 -8.17 12.75
N ALA A 16 20.25 -9.19 12.81
CA ALA A 16 21.71 -9.00 12.86
C ALA A 16 22.25 -8.35 11.57
N GLU A 17 21.65 -8.69 10.43
CA GLU A 17 21.94 -8.10 9.13
C GLU A 17 20.65 -7.59 8.48
N PRO A 18 20.72 -6.63 7.54
CA PRO A 18 19.58 -6.23 6.73
C PRO A 18 19.02 -7.41 5.94
N VAL A 19 17.70 -7.52 5.88
CA VAL A 19 16.98 -8.56 5.12
C VAL A 19 16.22 -7.94 3.96
N GLU A 20 15.93 -8.73 2.92
CA GLU A 20 15.17 -8.28 1.77
C GLU A 20 13.69 -8.02 2.12
N ILE A 21 13.27 -6.78 1.97
CA ILE A 21 11.91 -6.29 2.17
C ILE A 21 11.46 -5.61 0.89
N ASN A 22 10.78 -6.37 0.05
CA ASN A 22 10.25 -5.88 -1.22
C ASN A 22 8.95 -5.11 -1.01
N SER A 23 8.71 -4.10 -1.85
CA SER A 23 7.48 -3.31 -1.81
C SER A 23 6.88 -3.11 -3.19
N CYS A 24 5.55 -2.95 -3.23
CA CYS A 24 4.83 -2.60 -4.44
C CYS A 24 4.73 -1.09 -4.59
N SER A 25 5.28 -0.60 -5.70
CA SER A 25 5.13 0.78 -6.13
C SER A 25 5.14 0.82 -7.64
N GLY A 26 4.24 1.61 -8.22
CA GLY A 26 4.08 1.75 -9.66
C GLY A 26 2.77 2.46 -9.97
N ASN A 27 2.61 2.84 -11.23
CA ASN A 27 1.37 3.42 -11.72
C ASN A 27 0.45 2.31 -12.24
N CYS A 28 -0.80 2.32 -11.80
CA CYS A 28 -1.84 1.42 -12.27
C CYS A 28 -2.92 2.23 -13.00
N GLY A 29 -3.74 1.55 -13.82
CA GLY A 29 -4.73 2.20 -14.66
C GLY A 29 -5.79 2.91 -13.83
N THR A 30 -6.04 4.17 -14.14
CA THR A 30 -7.16 4.95 -13.58
C THR A 30 -7.83 5.71 -14.72
N SER A 31 -9.16 5.81 -14.68
CA SER A 31 -9.92 6.58 -15.65
C SER A 31 -11.22 7.11 -15.03
N SER A 32 -11.78 8.15 -15.64
CA SER A 32 -13.07 8.71 -15.28
C SER A 32 -13.75 9.22 -16.54
N MET A 33 -14.92 8.67 -16.85
CA MET A 33 -15.63 8.93 -18.10
C MET A 33 -17.11 9.11 -17.84
N TYR A 34 -17.73 10.11 -18.47
CA TYR A 34 -19.17 10.28 -18.42
C TYR A 34 -19.88 9.15 -19.18
N SER A 35 -20.83 8.49 -18.55
CA SER A 35 -21.77 7.56 -19.20
C SER A 35 -23.08 8.28 -19.46
N ALA A 36 -23.43 8.43 -20.74
CA ALA A 36 -24.71 9.01 -21.14
C ALA A 36 -25.89 8.11 -20.72
N GLU A 37 -25.71 6.79 -20.79
CA GLU A 37 -26.73 5.81 -20.42
C GLU A 37 -27.04 5.86 -18.91
N ALA A 38 -26.01 6.00 -18.08
CA ALA A 38 -26.17 6.11 -16.63
C ALA A 38 -26.35 7.57 -16.15
N ASN A 39 -26.22 8.55 -17.05
CA ASN A 39 -26.20 9.99 -16.78
C ASN A 39 -25.30 10.37 -15.58
N THR A 40 -24.13 9.71 -15.46
CA THR A 40 -23.20 9.90 -14.34
C THR A 40 -21.75 9.71 -14.78
N MET A 41 -20.81 10.16 -13.97
CA MET A 41 -19.39 9.86 -14.13
C MET A 41 -19.12 8.43 -13.66
N MET A 42 -18.56 7.60 -14.53
CA MET A 42 -18.04 6.28 -14.19
C MET A 42 -16.55 6.39 -13.88
N HIS A 43 -16.14 5.75 -12.80
CA HIS A 43 -14.75 5.76 -12.34
C HIS A 43 -14.18 4.35 -12.39
N TYR A 44 -12.93 4.24 -12.86
CA TYR A 44 -12.14 3.02 -12.78
C TYR A 44 -10.84 3.35 -12.06
N CYS A 45 -10.58 2.62 -10.97
CA CYS A 45 -9.35 2.77 -10.21
C CYS A 45 -8.68 1.40 -10.02
N SER A 46 -7.35 1.39 -10.09
CA SER A 46 -6.57 0.24 -9.67
C SER A 46 -5.31 0.69 -8.93
N CYS A 47 -4.90 -0.07 -7.93
CA CYS A 47 -3.74 0.21 -7.10
C CYS A 47 -2.67 -0.87 -7.30
N CYS A 48 -1.40 -0.46 -7.25
CA CYS A 48 -0.28 -1.38 -7.28
C CYS A 48 -0.17 -2.05 -5.89
N GLN A 49 -0.50 -3.33 -5.81
CA GLN A 49 -0.47 -4.13 -4.58
C GLN A 49 0.26 -5.46 -4.83
N GLU A 50 0.54 -6.19 -3.76
CA GLU A 50 1.15 -7.51 -3.79
C GLU A 50 0.23 -8.52 -4.47
N ALA A 51 0.70 -9.10 -5.58
CA ALA A 51 -0.04 -10.13 -6.31
C ALA A 51 0.25 -11.53 -5.74
N THR A 52 1.50 -11.77 -5.32
CA THR A 52 1.90 -12.98 -4.61
C THR A 52 2.80 -12.63 -3.44
N THR A 53 2.60 -13.35 -2.34
CA THR A 53 3.38 -13.20 -1.11
C THR A 53 3.82 -14.55 -0.58
N SER A 54 4.87 -14.52 0.24
CA SER A 54 5.34 -15.66 1.03
C SER A 54 5.55 -15.23 2.48
N GLN A 55 5.50 -16.16 3.43
CA GLN A 55 5.97 -15.89 4.79
C GLN A 55 7.46 -16.25 4.89
N LYS A 56 8.28 -15.29 5.33
CA LYS A 56 9.71 -15.49 5.62
C LYS A 56 9.96 -15.34 7.10
N GLU A 57 10.77 -16.24 7.67
CA GLU A 57 11.19 -16.20 9.07
C GLU A 57 12.59 -15.58 9.18
N VAL A 58 12.78 -14.71 10.17
CA VAL A 58 14.07 -14.10 10.51
C VAL A 58 14.37 -14.27 12.00
N GLU A 59 15.64 -14.25 12.36
CA GLU A 59 16.08 -14.21 13.76
C GLU A 59 16.39 -12.77 14.16
N LEU A 60 15.76 -12.31 15.23
CA LEU A 60 16.00 -11.02 15.87
C LEU A 60 16.91 -11.21 17.08
N MET A 61 17.90 -10.35 17.22
CA MET A 61 18.74 -10.24 18.41
C MET A 61 18.23 -9.12 19.31
N CYS A 62 17.98 -9.46 20.56
CA CYS A 62 17.50 -8.54 21.58
C CYS A 62 18.67 -8.00 22.45
N PRO A 63 18.51 -6.85 23.12
CA PRO A 63 19.56 -6.26 23.95
C PRO A 63 20.00 -7.13 25.14
N ASP A 64 19.13 -8.03 25.60
CA ASP A 64 19.41 -9.01 26.67
C ASP A 64 20.22 -10.23 26.16
N GLY A 65 20.57 -10.25 24.88
CA GLY A 65 21.28 -11.34 24.21
C GLY A 65 20.39 -12.50 23.78
N SER A 66 19.08 -12.43 24.05
CA SER A 66 18.13 -13.45 23.60
C SER A 66 17.90 -13.34 22.08
N LYS A 67 17.50 -14.48 21.49
CA LYS A 67 17.19 -14.59 20.06
C LYS A 67 15.74 -14.97 19.89
N VAL A 68 15.02 -14.20 19.09
CA VAL A 68 13.57 -14.39 18.86
C VAL A 68 13.32 -14.55 17.38
N LYS A 69 12.59 -15.60 17.00
CA LYS A 69 12.15 -15.79 15.62
C LYS A 69 10.93 -14.93 15.33
N HIS A 70 10.93 -14.28 14.18
CA HIS A 70 9.81 -13.49 13.70
C HIS A 70 9.51 -13.79 12.24
N SER A 71 8.23 -13.99 11.92
CA SER A 71 7.78 -14.20 10.56
C SER A 71 7.15 -12.92 10.00
N TYR A 72 7.55 -12.55 8.79
CA TYR A 72 7.00 -11.40 8.07
C TYR A 72 6.49 -11.82 6.69
N ILE A 73 5.59 -10.99 6.15
CA ILE A 73 5.07 -11.16 4.79
C ILE A 73 6.08 -10.56 3.81
N HIS A 74 6.59 -11.38 2.90
CA HIS A 74 7.48 -10.97 1.83
C HIS A 74 6.72 -10.89 0.50
N VAL A 75 6.91 -9.79 -0.23
CA VAL A 75 6.31 -9.59 -1.55
C VAL A 75 7.16 -10.31 -2.61
N GLU A 76 6.57 -11.29 -3.28
CA GLU A 76 7.19 -12.03 -4.40
C GLU A 76 6.92 -11.32 -5.73
N SER A 77 5.71 -10.79 -5.90
CA SER A 77 5.35 -10.03 -7.10
C SER A 77 4.28 -8.97 -6.83
N CYS A 78 4.17 -7.99 -7.74
CA CYS A 78 3.18 -6.92 -7.67
C CYS A 78 2.24 -6.97 -8.88
N GLY A 79 0.98 -6.61 -8.66
CA GLY A 79 -0.05 -6.48 -9.69
C GLY A 79 -0.89 -5.23 -9.51
N CYS A 80 -1.74 -4.93 -10.49
CA CYS A 80 -2.75 -3.89 -10.36
C CYS A 80 -4.06 -4.53 -9.90
N HIS A 81 -4.52 -4.13 -8.72
CA HIS A 81 -5.77 -4.61 -8.13
C HIS A 81 -6.83 -3.53 -8.30
N VAL A 82 -7.94 -3.89 -8.93
CA VAL A 82 -9.09 -2.98 -9.10
C VAL A 82 -9.64 -2.63 -7.72
N THR A 83 -9.85 -1.35 -7.49
CA THR A 83 -10.39 -0.83 -6.24
C THR A 83 -11.56 0.08 -6.55
N ASP A 84 -12.50 0.16 -5.61
CA ASP A 84 -13.53 1.18 -5.64
C ASP A 84 -12.89 2.55 -5.38
N CYS A 85 -13.17 3.52 -6.25
CA CYS A 85 -12.68 4.88 -6.11
C CYS A 85 -13.42 5.64 -4.99
N ASP A 86 -14.65 5.23 -4.67
CA ASP A 86 -15.59 5.98 -3.83
C ASP A 86 -15.69 5.43 -2.39
N ALA A 87 -15.07 4.28 -2.11
CA ALA A 87 -15.10 3.59 -0.81
C ALA A 87 -14.51 4.40 0.38
N GLY A 88 -13.90 5.57 0.13
CA GLY A 88 -13.45 6.53 1.15
C GLY A 88 -14.42 7.67 1.45
N THR A 89 -15.50 7.83 0.67
CA THR A 89 -16.52 8.86 0.92
C THR A 89 -17.60 8.35 1.88
N THR A 90 -17.22 8.13 3.14
CA THR A 90 -18.18 8.44 4.20
C THR A 90 -18.45 9.93 4.08
N ALA A 91 -19.66 10.27 3.65
CA ALA A 91 -20.10 11.65 3.50
C ALA A 91 -19.88 12.42 4.81
N ALA A 92 -18.77 13.16 4.90
CA ALA A 92 -18.70 14.32 5.76
C ALA A 92 -19.54 15.42 5.06
N PRO A 93 -20.68 15.84 5.61
CA PRO A 93 -21.42 16.95 5.03
C PRO A 93 -20.66 18.25 5.30
N GLY A 94 -20.31 18.95 4.21
CA GLY A 94 -19.66 20.28 4.24
C GLY A 94 -18.15 20.19 4.03
N THR A 95 -17.55 20.84 3.03
CA THR A 95 -17.73 22.25 2.67
C THR A 95 -17.55 22.46 1.16
N THR A 96 -18.55 23.04 0.50
CA THR A 96 -18.39 23.68 -0.81
C THR A 96 -17.45 24.88 -0.65
N ARG A 97 -16.14 24.69 -0.89
CA ARG A 97 -15.22 25.83 -0.97
C ARG A 97 -15.40 26.46 -2.35
N GLN A 98 -16.40 27.35 -2.47
CA GLN A 98 -16.57 28.20 -3.65
C GLN A 98 -15.25 28.89 -3.97
N ARG A 99 -14.62 28.51 -5.09
CA ARG A 99 -13.55 29.29 -5.70
C ARG A 99 -14.14 30.65 -6.10
N ARG A 100 -13.89 31.69 -5.29
CA ARG A 100 -14.14 33.07 -5.69
C ARG A 100 -13.37 33.32 -6.99
N ARG A 101 -14.11 33.48 -8.10
CA ARG A 101 -13.59 34.06 -9.35
C ARG A 101 -13.03 35.44 -9.01
N ARG A 102 -11.71 35.59 -9.05
CA ARG A 102 -11.11 36.93 -9.12
C ARG A 102 -11.19 37.36 -10.58
N ARG A 103 -11.94 38.45 -10.80
CA ARG A 103 -11.92 39.24 -12.04
C ARG A 103 -10.52 39.77 -12.28
#